data_AF-A0A935N6I0-F1
#
_entry.id   AF-A0A935N6I0-F1
#
_cell.length_a   1.000
_cell.length_b   1.000
_cell.length_c   1.000
_cell.angle_alpha   90.00
_cell.angle_beta   90.00
_cell.angle_gamma   90.00
#
_symmetry.space_group_name_H-M   'P 1'
#
loop_
_entity.id
_entity.type
_entity.pdbx_description
1 polymer ?
#
loop_
_entity_poly.entity_id
_entity_poly.type
_entity_poly.pdbx_seq_one_letter_code
_entity_poly.pdbx_strand_id
1 'polypeptide(L)'
;MCPEITLIVGKHEMYVDFHHRAVAAVERIAPVRQVMSIDEMECELTGSWRGREKAERIAMQIKQELQSTVGTCMRCSIGIAPNTMLGKLASDMQKPNGLTVLELLDIPGKILHLNPPPSAALVRASNAACRSPTSSPWPICTPRRAMCCTAFGVE
;
A
#
# COMPACT_ATOMS: atom_id res chain seq x y z
N MET A 1 29.88 5.67 7.42
CA MET A 1 28.96 6.11 8.49
C MET A 1 28.88 7.62 8.45
N CYS A 2 27.70 8.22 8.72
CA CYS A 2 27.44 9.66 8.62
C CYS A 2 27.82 10.38 9.92
N PRO A 3 28.93 11.15 9.98
CA PRO A 3 29.40 11.75 11.22
C PRO A 3 28.54 12.92 11.71
N GLU A 4 27.80 13.56 10.80
CA GLU A 4 26.94 14.72 11.08
C GLU A 4 25.50 14.35 11.45
N ILE A 5 25.25 13.07 11.77
CA ILE A 5 23.89 12.61 12.08
C ILE A 5 23.34 13.31 13.32
N THR A 6 22.23 14.02 13.15
CA THR A 6 21.50 14.61 14.27
C THR A 6 20.59 13.56 14.89
N LEU A 7 20.82 13.23 16.17
CA LEU A 7 19.98 12.29 16.91
C LEU A 7 18.82 13.04 17.55
N ILE A 8 17.59 12.61 17.24
CA ILE A 8 16.35 13.18 17.79
C ILE A 8 15.73 12.15 18.73
N VAL A 9 15.34 12.59 19.94
CA VAL A 9 14.66 11.72 20.90
C VAL A 9 13.24 11.45 20.41
N GLY A 10 12.90 10.17 20.26
CA GLY A 10 11.57 9.76 19.86
C GLY A 10 10.52 10.06 20.92
N LYS A 11 9.38 10.60 20.51
CA LYS A 11 8.23 10.87 21.39
C LYS A 11 7.08 9.95 21.01
N HIS A 12 7.03 8.79 21.66
CA HIS A 12 6.11 7.70 21.29
C HIS A 12 4.64 8.11 21.27
N GLU A 13 4.21 8.89 22.27
CA GLU A 13 2.84 9.40 22.38
C GLU A 13 2.42 10.21 21.15
N MET A 14 3.33 11.01 20.58
CA MET A 14 3.04 11.77 19.36
C MET A 14 2.86 10.84 18.17
N TYR A 15 3.67 9.78 18.04
CA TYR A 15 3.51 8.84 16.93
C TYR A 15 2.14 8.13 16.97
N VAL A 16 1.67 7.79 18.18
CA VAL A 16 0.35 7.18 18.38
C VAL A 16 -0.77 8.17 18.05
N ASP A 17 -0.67 9.44 18.46
CA ASP A 17 -1.65 10.48 18.10
C ASP A 17 -1.72 10.66 16.57
N PHE A 18 -0.57 10.83 15.92
CA PHE A 18 -0.48 10.98 14.46
C PHE A 18 -1.00 9.74 13.73
N HIS A 19 -0.74 8.54 14.24
CA HIS A 19 -1.31 7.30 13.71
C HIS A 19 -2.84 7.33 13.72
N HIS A 20 -3.47 7.64 14.86
CA HIS A 20 -4.93 7.70 14.96
C HIS A 20 -5.53 8.74 14.03
N ARG A 21 -4.87 9.90 13.91
CA ARG A 21 -5.29 10.96 12.97
C ARG A 21 -5.17 10.50 11.51
N ALA A 22 -4.09 9.80 11.16
CA ALA A 22 -3.90 9.25 9.82
C ALA A 22 -4.94 8.17 9.48
N VAL A 23 -5.21 7.23 10.40
CA VAL A 23 -6.27 6.22 10.22
C VAL A 23 -7.63 6.90 10.01
N ALA A 24 -7.97 7.89 10.85
CA ALA A 24 -9.22 8.62 10.72
C ALA A 24 -9.34 9.40 9.40
N ALA A 25 -8.24 9.97 8.90
CA ALA A 25 -8.21 10.65 7.61
C ALA A 25 -8.43 9.67 6.45
N VAL A 26 -7.79 8.50 6.49
CA VAL A 26 -7.98 7.45 5.46
C VAL A 26 -9.41 6.92 5.48
N GLU A 27 -9.96 6.62 6.67
CA GLU A 27 -11.30 6.05 6.87
C GLU A 27 -12.43 6.93 6.29
N ARG A 28 -12.23 8.26 6.24
CA ARG A 28 -13.17 9.21 5.61
C ARG A 28 -13.31 9.01 4.11
N ILE A 29 -12.27 8.50 3.45
CA ILE A 29 -12.20 8.37 2.00
C ILE A 29 -12.44 6.92 1.58
N ALA A 30 -11.81 5.97 2.27
CA ALA A 30 -11.92 4.55 1.99
C ALA A 30 -11.95 3.74 3.29
N PRO A 31 -12.79 2.69 3.40
CA PRO A 31 -12.82 1.85 4.59
C PRO A 31 -11.47 1.17 4.82
N VAL A 32 -10.86 1.41 5.98
CA VAL A 32 -9.66 0.72 6.43
C VAL A 32 -10.08 -0.67 6.86
N ARG A 33 -9.69 -1.66 6.06
CA ARG A 33 -9.94 -3.06 6.33
C ARG A 33 -9.09 -3.56 7.49
N GLN A 34 -7.82 -3.13 7.54
CA GLN A 34 -6.86 -3.56 8.55
C GLN A 34 -5.74 -2.53 8.72
N VAL A 35 -5.34 -2.29 9.97
CA VAL A 35 -4.08 -1.58 10.29
C VAL A 35 -2.95 -2.61 10.34
N MET A 36 -1.92 -2.40 9.53
CA MET A 36 -0.79 -3.33 9.38
C MET A 36 0.40 -2.93 10.27
N SER A 37 0.62 -1.63 10.43
CA SER A 37 1.62 -1.03 11.33
C SER A 37 1.17 0.38 11.74
N ILE A 38 2.01 1.10 12.50
CA ILE A 38 1.73 2.50 12.91
C ILE A 38 1.56 3.47 11.73
N ASP A 39 2.08 3.12 10.57
CA ASP A 39 2.14 3.93 9.36
C ASP A 39 1.52 3.21 8.15
N GLU A 40 1.04 1.98 8.31
CA GLU A 40 0.49 1.17 7.21
C GLU A 40 -0.95 0.76 7.45
N MET A 41 -1.78 1.00 6.43
CA MET A 41 -3.19 0.65 6.39
C MET A 41 -3.54 -0.10 5.11
N GLU A 42 -4.33 -1.16 5.23
CA GLU A 42 -4.98 -1.83 4.12
C GLU A 42 -6.41 -1.30 3.97
N CYS A 43 -6.77 -0.86 2.77
CA CYS A 43 -8.14 -0.51 2.38
C CYS A 43 -8.66 -1.51 1.33
N GLU A 44 -9.90 -1.99 1.48
CA GLU A 44 -10.51 -2.88 0.50
C GLU A 44 -11.31 -2.08 -0.55
N LEU A 45 -11.01 -2.28 -1.84
CA LEU A 45 -11.78 -1.66 -2.93
C LEU A 45 -12.84 -2.63 -3.44
N THR A 46 -14.10 -2.27 -3.28
CA THR A 46 -15.26 -3.09 -3.67
C THR A 46 -16.08 -2.45 -4.79
N GLY A 47 -16.81 -3.27 -5.55
CA GLY A 47 -17.71 -2.82 -6.61
C GLY A 47 -17.03 -1.88 -7.63
N SER A 48 -17.63 -0.70 -7.83
CA SER A 48 -17.14 0.31 -8.78
C SER A 48 -15.74 0.84 -8.45
N TRP A 49 -15.29 0.74 -7.20
CA TRP A 49 -13.99 1.27 -6.76
C TRP A 49 -12.82 0.48 -7.33
N ARG A 50 -13.07 -0.72 -7.86
CA ARG A 50 -12.04 -1.57 -8.48
C ARG A 50 -11.55 -1.04 -9.83
N GLY A 51 -12.30 -0.16 -10.49
CA GLY A 51 -11.88 0.46 -11.73
C GLY A 51 -10.59 1.26 -11.53
N ARG A 52 -9.60 1.09 -12.40
CA ARG A 52 -8.27 1.70 -12.26
C ARG A 52 -8.32 3.21 -11.98
N GLU A 53 -9.02 3.95 -12.83
CA GLU A 53 -9.16 5.40 -12.71
C GLU A 53 -9.77 5.82 -11.36
N LYS A 54 -10.80 5.09 -10.90
CA LYS A 54 -11.45 5.37 -9.61
C LYS A 54 -10.55 5.02 -8.43
N ALA A 55 -9.81 3.92 -8.51
CA ALA A 55 -8.86 3.51 -7.49
C ALA A 55 -7.70 4.53 -7.36
N GLU A 56 -7.15 5.00 -8.48
CA GLU A 56 -6.14 6.05 -8.50
C GLU A 56 -6.68 7.37 -7.92
N ARG A 57 -7.94 7.73 -8.24
CA ARG A 57 -8.59 8.91 -7.68
C ARG A 57 -8.75 8.83 -6.15
N ILE A 58 -9.20 7.68 -5.64
CA ILE A 58 -9.31 7.42 -4.20
C ILE A 58 -7.93 7.56 -3.53
N ALA A 59 -6.89 7.00 -4.12
CA ALA A 59 -5.52 7.14 -3.60
C ALA A 59 -5.07 8.61 -3.54
N MET A 60 -5.34 9.38 -4.59
CA MET A 60 -5.02 10.82 -4.62
C MET A 60 -5.81 11.60 -3.56
N GLN A 61 -7.09 11.27 -3.35
CA GLN A 61 -7.91 11.87 -2.30
C GLN A 61 -7.35 11.55 -0.91
N ILE A 62 -6.90 10.32 -0.66
CA ILE A 62 -6.24 9.93 0.60
C ILE A 62 -4.96 10.75 0.83
N LYS A 63 -4.10 10.88 -0.20
CA LYS A 63 -2.87 11.69 -0.12
C LYS A 63 -3.19 13.15 0.25
N GLN A 64 -4.22 13.73 -0.35
CA GLN A 64 -4.65 15.10 -0.09
C GLN A 64 -5.27 15.26 1.31
N GLU A 65 -6.13 14.34 1.74
CA GLU A 65 -6.78 14.39 3.06
C GLU A 65 -5.74 14.25 4.20
N LEU A 66 -4.73 13.38 4.03
CA LEU A 66 -3.63 13.27 4.98
C LEU A 66 -2.84 14.57 5.11
N GLN A 67 -2.51 15.20 3.98
CA GLN A 67 -1.79 16.49 3.97
C GLN A 67 -2.62 17.62 4.59
N SER A 68 -3.93 17.65 4.34
CA SER A 68 -4.80 18.73 4.81
C SER A 68 -5.18 18.61 6.29
N THR A 69 -5.39 17.38 6.79
CA THR A 69 -5.92 17.15 8.16
C THR A 69 -4.86 16.75 9.18
N VAL A 70 -3.81 16.04 8.75
CA VAL A 70 -2.76 15.54 9.65
C VAL A 70 -1.57 16.50 9.68
N GLY A 71 -1.15 16.98 8.51
CA GLY A 71 -0.18 18.06 8.39
C GLY A 71 0.52 18.08 7.02
N THR A 72 1.02 19.25 6.61
CA THR A 72 1.62 19.47 5.28
C THR A 72 2.87 18.63 5.02
N CYS A 73 3.55 18.18 6.07
CA CYS A 73 4.70 17.28 5.97
C CYS A 73 4.33 15.79 5.91
N MET A 74 3.04 15.44 6.02
CA MET A 74 2.56 14.07 5.95
C MET A 74 2.51 13.63 4.49
N ARG A 75 3.38 12.68 4.11
CA ARG A 75 3.44 12.11 2.76
C ARG A 75 3.07 10.65 2.85
N CYS A 76 2.42 10.11 1.82
CA CYS A 76 2.17 8.68 1.77
C CYS A 76 2.45 8.12 0.39
N SER A 77 2.93 6.89 0.37
CA SER A 77 3.08 6.10 -0.84
C SER A 77 2.00 5.04 -0.85
N ILE A 78 1.25 4.96 -1.95
CA ILE A 78 0.08 4.07 -2.07
C ILE A 78 0.34 3.06 -3.17
N GLY A 79 0.07 1.78 -2.86
CA GLY A 79 0.15 0.66 -3.77
C GLY A 79 -1.23 0.04 -3.97
N ILE A 80 -1.68 -0.07 -5.21
CA ILE A 80 -2.97 -0.67 -5.57
C ILE A 80 -2.71 -1.97 -6.31
N ALA A 81 -3.27 -3.09 -5.84
CA ALA A 81 -3.01 -4.39 -6.44
C ALA A 81 -4.14 -5.41 -6.22
N PRO A 82 -4.08 -6.61 -6.86
CA PRO A 82 -5.06 -7.68 -6.70
C PRO A 82 -5.07 -8.39 -5.34
N ASN A 83 -4.16 -8.04 -4.43
CA ASN A 83 -4.11 -8.50 -3.05
C ASN A 83 -3.21 -7.58 -2.20
N THR A 84 -3.33 -7.69 -0.88
CA THR A 84 -2.61 -6.89 0.12
C THR A 84 -1.11 -6.93 -0.08
N MET A 85 -0.59 -8.12 -0.36
CA MET A 85 0.83 -8.36 -0.47
C MET A 85 1.44 -7.62 -1.66
N LEU A 86 0.82 -7.73 -2.83
CA LEU A 86 1.23 -6.99 -4.01
C LEU A 86 0.99 -5.49 -3.83
N GLY A 87 -0.02 -5.10 -3.05
CA GLY A 87 -0.26 -3.71 -2.67
C GLY A 87 0.92 -3.13 -1.89
N LYS A 88 1.41 -3.86 -0.88
CA LYS A 88 2.60 -3.48 -0.11
C LYS A 88 3.85 -3.38 -0.98
N LEU A 89 4.04 -4.35 -1.89
CA LEU A 89 5.16 -4.29 -2.84
C LEU A 89 5.05 -3.05 -3.73
N ALA A 90 3.85 -2.78 -4.28
CA ALA A 90 3.61 -1.63 -5.13
C ALA A 90 3.85 -0.29 -4.40
N SER A 91 3.44 -0.18 -3.13
CA SER A 91 3.66 1.04 -2.34
C SER A 91 5.14 1.32 -2.11
N ASP A 92 5.99 0.30 -2.07
CA ASP A 92 7.44 0.44 -1.92
C ASP A 92 8.16 0.87 -3.21
N MET A 93 7.61 0.56 -4.39
CA MET A 93 8.27 0.76 -5.69
C MET A 93 8.56 2.23 -6.04
N GLN A 94 7.78 3.17 -5.50
CA GLN A 94 7.88 4.60 -5.83
C GLN A 94 7.94 5.48 -4.57
N LYS A 95 8.49 4.98 -3.46
CA LYS A 95 8.79 5.83 -2.30
C LYS A 95 9.89 6.84 -2.64
N PRO A 96 9.84 8.09 -2.12
CA PRO A 96 8.81 8.66 -1.26
C PRO A 96 7.61 9.26 -2.03
N ASN A 97 6.46 9.42 -1.34
CA ASN A 97 5.23 10.04 -1.87
C ASN A 97 4.71 9.47 -3.22
N GLY A 98 4.88 8.16 -3.48
CA GLY A 98 4.51 7.53 -4.75
C GLY A 98 3.04 7.09 -4.88
N LEU A 99 2.68 6.67 -6.10
CA LEU A 99 1.46 5.91 -6.36
C LEU A 99 1.76 4.86 -7.43
N THR A 100 1.65 3.58 -7.07
CA THR A 100 1.89 2.47 -7.99
C THR A 100 0.64 1.61 -8.12
N VAL A 101 0.24 1.30 -9.34
CA VAL A 101 -0.82 0.34 -9.64
C VAL A 101 -0.21 -0.89 -10.31
N LEU A 102 -0.43 -2.05 -9.71
CA LEU A 102 -0.09 -3.35 -10.30
C LEU A 102 -1.38 -4.06 -10.71
N GLU A 103 -1.51 -4.36 -11.99
CA GLU A 103 -2.60 -5.18 -12.51
C GLU A 103 -2.11 -6.60 -12.82
N LEU A 104 -3.02 -7.56 -13.00
CA LEU A 104 -2.64 -8.95 -13.28
C LEU A 104 -1.77 -9.07 -14.55
N LEU A 105 -2.01 -8.22 -15.55
CA LEU A 105 -1.22 -8.15 -16.79
C LEU A 105 0.22 -7.66 -16.58
N ASP A 106 0.49 -6.98 -15.47
CA ASP A 106 1.84 -6.49 -15.15
C ASP A 106 2.72 -7.60 -14.53
N ILE A 107 2.12 -8.71 -14.13
CA ILE A 107 2.77 -9.77 -13.34
C ILE A 107 3.06 -10.97 -14.25
N PRO A 108 4.28 -11.54 -14.21
CA PRO A 108 5.37 -11.24 -13.29
C PRO A 108 6.32 -10.12 -13.76
N GLY A 109 6.12 -9.54 -14.95
CA GLY A 109 7.04 -8.60 -15.61
C GLY A 109 7.60 -7.50 -14.71
N LYS A 110 6.72 -6.72 -14.07
CA LYS A 110 7.12 -5.57 -13.23
C LYS A 110 7.77 -5.94 -11.90
N ILE A 111 7.71 -7.20 -11.48
CA ILE A 111 8.20 -7.63 -10.16
C ILE A 111 9.42 -8.56 -10.24
N LEU A 112 9.75 -9.10 -11.42
CA LEU A 112 10.83 -10.07 -11.63
C LEU A 112 12.22 -9.58 -11.22
N HIS A 113 12.49 -8.28 -11.43
CA HIS A 113 13.78 -7.66 -11.17
C HIS A 113 13.90 -7.10 -9.74
N LEU A 114 12.80 -7.11 -8.98
CA LEU A 114 12.81 -6.63 -7.61
C LEU A 114 13.52 -7.67 -6.73
N ASN A 115 14.40 -7.20 -5.85
CA ASN A 115 14.90 -8.00 -4.74
C ASN A 115 14.04 -7.63 -3.52
N PRO A 116 12.89 -8.30 -3.29
CA PRO A 116 11.98 -7.88 -2.24
C PRO A 116 12.68 -7.92 -0.87
N PRO A 117 12.46 -6.92 -0.01
CA PRO A 117 12.94 -6.99 1.37
C PRO A 117 12.34 -8.23 2.07
N PRO A 118 12.95 -8.72 3.17
CA PRO A 118 12.48 -9.94 3.86
C PRO A 118 11.00 -9.90 4.25
N SER A 119 10.46 -8.71 4.55
CA SER A 119 9.04 -8.46 4.84
C SER A 119 8.10 -8.72 3.65
N ALA A 120 8.64 -8.79 2.43
CA ALA A 120 7.94 -9.10 1.18
C ALA A 120 8.36 -10.46 0.58
N ALA A 121 9.10 -11.31 1.32
CA ALA A 121 9.64 -12.58 0.82
C ALA A 121 8.57 -13.61 0.37
N LEU A 122 7.30 -13.44 0.76
CA LEU A 122 6.18 -14.28 0.33
C LEU A 122 5.86 -14.17 -1.19
N VAL A 123 6.45 -13.22 -1.95
CA VAL A 123 6.15 -13.02 -3.39
C VAL A 123 6.54 -14.29 -4.15
N ARG A 124 7.60 -14.96 -3.69
CA ARG A 124 8.11 -16.19 -4.30
C ARG A 124 7.17 -17.38 -4.13
N ALA A 125 6.45 -17.47 -3.00
CA ALA A 125 5.54 -18.59 -2.72
C ALA A 125 4.20 -18.47 -3.48
N SER A 126 3.67 -17.24 -3.63
CA SER A 126 2.38 -17.04 -4.31
C SER A 126 2.43 -17.31 -5.83
N ASN A 127 3.61 -17.25 -6.45
CA ASN A 127 3.80 -17.55 -7.89
C ASN A 127 3.74 -19.06 -8.21
N ALA A 128 3.80 -19.94 -7.21
CA ALA A 128 3.69 -21.39 -7.42
C ALA A 128 2.23 -21.86 -7.58
N ALA A 129 1.25 -21.12 -7.06
CA ALA A 129 -0.16 -21.48 -7.11
C ALA A 129 -0.81 -21.29 -8.50
N CYS A 130 -0.17 -20.56 -9.41
CA CYS A 130 -0.68 -20.33 -10.78
C CYS A 130 -0.17 -21.34 -11.83
N ARG A 131 0.51 -22.43 -11.42
CA ARG A 131 1.07 -23.43 -12.36
C ARG A 131 0.46 -24.83 -12.19
N SER A 132 -0.86 -24.95 -12.14
CA SER A 132 -1.49 -26.25 -12.40
C SER A 132 -2.26 -26.23 -13.73
N PRO A 133 -1.95 -27.15 -14.68
CA PRO A 133 -2.79 -27.40 -15.83
C PRO A 133 -3.88 -28.36 -15.38
N THR A 134 -4.99 -27.85 -14.85
CA THR A 134 -6.19 -28.67 -14.64
C THR A 134 -7.36 -28.05 -15.40
N SER A 135 -8.08 -28.95 -16.06
CA SER A 135 -9.04 -28.77 -17.17
C SER A 135 -10.36 -28.07 -16.79
N SER A 136 -10.34 -27.17 -15.82
CA SER A 136 -11.47 -26.30 -15.50
C SER A 136 -11.20 -24.88 -16.01
N PRO A 137 -12.08 -24.27 -16.84
CA PRO A 137 -11.80 -22.96 -17.44
C PRO A 137 -11.79 -21.78 -16.46
N TRP A 138 -12.00 -22.00 -15.17
CA TRP A 138 -12.04 -20.95 -14.16
C TRP A 138 -11.48 -21.43 -12.83
N PRO A 139 -10.32 -20.94 -12.37
CA PRO A 139 -10.14 -20.80 -10.94
C PRO A 139 -11.08 -19.67 -10.49
N ILE A 140 -12.00 -20.01 -9.60
CA ILE A 140 -12.85 -19.06 -8.86
C ILE A 140 -11.92 -18.28 -7.92
N CYS A 141 -11.20 -17.31 -8.47
CA CYS A 141 -10.46 -16.30 -7.76
C CYS A 141 -10.85 -14.99 -8.42
N THR A 142 -12.00 -14.44 -8.02
CA THR A 142 -12.23 -13.02 -8.29
C THR A 142 -11.13 -12.27 -7.53
N PRO A 143 -10.20 -11.56 -8.22
CA PRO A 143 -9.15 -10.87 -7.50
C PRO A 143 -9.82 -9.72 -6.73
N ARG A 144 -9.89 -9.84 -5.40
CA ARG A 144 -10.24 -8.71 -4.54
C ARG A 144 -9.15 -7.66 -4.73
N ARG A 145 -9.45 -6.50 -5.31
CA ARG A 145 -8.46 -5.41 -5.33
C ARG A 145 -8.30 -4.86 -3.92
N ALA A 146 -7.07 -4.91 -3.42
CA ALA A 146 -6.66 -4.30 -2.17
C ALA A 146 -5.81 -3.07 -2.48
N MET A 147 -6.01 -2.01 -1.70
CA MET A 147 -5.19 -0.82 -1.69
C MET A 147 -4.37 -0.84 -0.40
N CYS A 148 -3.05 -0.87 -0.51
CA CYS A 148 -2.14 -0.70 0.62
C CYS A 148 -1.68 0.75 0.65
N CYS A 149 -1.89 1.43 1.76
CA CYS A 149 -1.45 2.79 2.00
C CYS A 149 -0.36 2.77 3.06
N THR A 150 0.82 3.30 2.73
CA THR A 150 1.89 3.54 3.71
C THR A 150 2.11 5.04 3.85
N ALA A 151 1.77 5.60 5.01
CA ALA A 151 1.82 7.01 5.32
C ALA A 151 2.93 7.35 6.32
N PHE A 152 3.90 8.16 5.91
CA PHE A 152 5.01 8.61 6.74
C PHE A 152 4.93 10.11 7.03
N GLY A 153 5.22 10.47 8.27
CA GLY A 153 5.50 11.86 8.64
C GLY A 153 6.95 12.19 8.31
N VAL A 154 7.15 13.10 7.34
CA VAL A 154 8.46 13.59 6.88
C VAL A 154 9.40 12.47 6.39
N GLU A 155 9.20 12.01 5.14
CA GLU A 155 10.31 11.50 4.31
C GLU A 155 11.08 12.69 3.70
#